data_AF-A0A9P7PY38-F1
#
_entry.id   AF-A0A9P7PY38-F1
#
_cell.length_a   1.000
_cell.length_b   1.000
_cell.length_c   1.000
_cell.angle_alpha   90.00
_cell.angle_beta   90.00
_cell.angle_gamma   90.00
#
_symmetry.space_group_name_H-M   'P 1'
#
loop_
_entity.id
_entity.type
_entity.pdbx_description
1 polymer ?
#
loop_
_entity_poly.entity_id
_entity_poly.type
_entity_poly.pdbx_seq_one_letter_code
_entity_poly.pdbx_strand_id
1 'polypeptide(L)'
;MNTPSRHDRTVGIVTLRNQDDWRIWFLQFHARAVVHDVWNYFKPENPLPFPAKPTLPELPKLSEYPVARGVEEATRPSELSARGRAAFQEELEHYKDLLQIYEVEIEKYGFEQDNIRHVTQFIYSTVAPHLQHTCCRAKQPRQQWLANLKLEVGIDDPIEQDREIELEHALKLDRAVERARVLEQDRSRARYRAALKPMRGPKAWNTWLSEYEEASHDATANCVLEATDINAMHDDFIRAVNNVASVWVDVFLQRRWNNPDTTRRVMMDSFRSHMEMNYHRWSR
;
A
#
# COMPACT_ATOMS: atom_id res chain seq x y z
N MET A 1 10.26 -20.47 42.49
CA MET A 1 9.02 -20.28 41.72
C MET A 1 9.45 -19.70 40.37
N ASN A 2 9.65 -20.56 39.38
CA ASN A 2 10.14 -20.16 38.05
C ASN A 2 8.97 -20.13 37.09
N THR A 3 8.58 -18.93 36.66
CA THR A 3 7.79 -18.73 35.44
C THR A 3 8.64 -19.12 34.24
N PRO A 4 8.24 -20.08 33.39
CA PRO A 4 9.02 -20.36 32.20
C PRO A 4 8.78 -19.27 31.16
N SER A 5 9.92 -18.81 30.67
CA SER A 5 10.12 -17.76 29.67
C SER A 5 9.30 -17.99 28.41
N ARG A 6 8.82 -16.88 27.84
CA ARG A 6 8.16 -16.75 26.54
C ARG A 6 9.12 -17.26 25.46
N HIS A 7 8.94 -18.52 25.05
CA HIS A 7 9.74 -19.10 23.98
C HIS A 7 9.36 -18.45 22.65
N ASP A 8 10.38 -17.83 22.07
CA ASP A 8 10.60 -17.68 20.63
C ASP A 8 10.03 -18.88 19.86
N ARG A 9 8.86 -18.69 19.24
CA ARG A 9 8.24 -19.70 18.36
C ARG A 9 8.71 -19.42 16.95
N THR A 10 9.79 -20.08 16.54
CA THR A 10 9.91 -20.52 15.15
C THR A 10 8.60 -21.24 14.80
N VAL A 11 7.78 -20.62 13.95
CA VAL A 11 6.46 -21.16 13.61
C VAL A 11 6.67 -22.36 12.71
N GLY A 12 6.83 -23.54 13.31
CA GLY A 12 6.86 -24.81 12.61
C GLY A 12 5.60 -24.98 11.75
N ILE A 13 5.71 -25.82 10.72
CA ILE A 13 4.56 -26.19 9.89
C ILE A 13 3.50 -26.83 10.79
N VAL A 14 2.30 -26.26 10.82
CA VAL A 14 1.18 -26.76 11.64
C VAL A 14 0.44 -27.84 10.86
N THR A 15 0.03 -28.91 11.54
CA THR A 15 -0.90 -29.90 10.96
C THR A 15 -2.32 -29.56 11.38
N LEU A 16 -3.21 -29.31 10.43
CA LEU A 16 -4.63 -29.05 10.67
C LEU A 16 -5.33 -30.32 11.17
N ARG A 17 -5.76 -30.33 12.44
CA ARG A 17 -6.54 -31.44 13.03
C ARG A 17 -7.91 -31.02 13.52
N ASN A 18 -8.06 -29.76 13.92
CA ASN A 18 -9.27 -29.22 14.53
C ASN A 18 -9.33 -27.68 14.38
N GLN A 19 -10.32 -27.07 15.03
CA GLN A 19 -10.55 -25.62 15.04
C GLN A 19 -9.34 -24.80 15.51
N ASP A 20 -8.62 -25.27 16.54
CA ASP A 20 -7.49 -24.55 17.13
C ASP A 20 -6.31 -24.37 16.17
N ASP A 21 -6.11 -25.37 15.30
CA ASP A 21 -5.05 -25.37 14.30
C ASP A 21 -5.40 -24.46 13.10
N TRP A 22 -6.70 -24.16 12.87
CA TRP A 22 -7.20 -23.51 11.65
C TRP A 22 -6.51 -22.19 11.34
N ARG A 23 -6.48 -21.26 12.30
CA ARG A 23 -5.98 -19.90 12.04
C ARG A 23 -4.52 -19.90 11.59
N ILE A 24 -3.67 -20.66 12.28
CA ILE A 24 -2.23 -20.70 11.98
C ILE A 24 -1.99 -21.48 10.69
N TRP A 25 -2.67 -22.62 10.50
CA TRP A 25 -2.57 -23.40 9.28
C TRP A 25 -3.04 -22.62 8.06
N PHE A 26 -4.18 -21.93 8.16
CA PHE A 26 -4.75 -21.12 7.08
C PHE A 26 -3.81 -19.97 6.70
N LEU A 27 -3.22 -19.27 7.66
CA LEU A 27 -2.21 -18.24 7.38
C LEU A 27 -0.99 -18.81 6.64
N GLN A 28 -0.51 -19.98 7.05
CA GLN A 28 0.60 -20.68 6.39
C GLN A 28 0.27 -21.14 4.97
N PHE A 29 -0.95 -21.61 4.75
CA PHE A 29 -1.47 -22.00 3.44
C PHE A 29 -1.63 -20.78 2.53
N HIS A 30 -2.33 -19.75 3.01
CA HIS A 30 -2.59 -18.51 2.28
C HIS A 30 -1.30 -17.82 1.86
N ALA A 31 -0.32 -17.68 2.77
CA ALA A 31 0.96 -17.08 2.44
C ALA A 31 1.69 -17.83 1.30
N ARG A 32 1.67 -19.17 1.30
CA ARG A 32 2.26 -19.97 0.20
C ARG A 32 1.48 -19.79 -1.10
N ALA A 33 0.16 -19.81 -1.04
CA ALA A 33 -0.68 -19.64 -2.22
C ALA A 33 -0.51 -18.25 -2.88
N VAL A 34 -0.27 -17.21 -2.08
CA VAL A 34 0.05 -15.86 -2.57
C VAL A 34 1.46 -15.80 -3.17
N VAL A 35 2.47 -16.37 -2.51
CA VAL A 35 3.86 -16.38 -3.02
C VAL A 35 3.96 -17.13 -4.37
N HIS A 36 3.18 -18.18 -4.54
CA HIS A 36 3.12 -18.96 -5.78
C HIS A 36 2.13 -18.40 -6.83
N ASP A 37 1.48 -17.26 -6.55
CA ASP A 37 0.47 -16.62 -7.40
C ASP A 37 -0.69 -17.54 -7.84
N VAL A 38 -1.15 -18.40 -6.93
CA VAL A 38 -2.21 -19.40 -7.20
C VAL A 38 -3.41 -19.28 -6.27
N TRP A 39 -3.43 -18.30 -5.38
CA TRP A 39 -4.52 -18.11 -4.39
C TRP A 39 -5.91 -18.07 -5.02
N ASN A 40 -6.05 -17.45 -6.21
CA ASN A 40 -7.33 -17.36 -6.90
C ASN A 40 -7.90 -18.72 -7.35
N TYR A 41 -7.09 -19.77 -7.47
CA TYR A 41 -7.56 -21.14 -7.77
C TYR A 41 -8.06 -21.91 -6.54
N PHE A 42 -7.91 -21.34 -5.34
CA PHE A 42 -8.34 -21.95 -4.08
C PHE A 42 -9.45 -21.16 -3.37
N LYS A 43 -9.79 -19.96 -3.85
CA LYS A 43 -10.89 -19.15 -3.31
C LYS A 43 -12.26 -19.82 -3.57
N PRO A 44 -13.10 -20.00 -2.54
CA PRO A 44 -14.44 -20.50 -2.72
C PRO A 44 -15.40 -19.45 -3.30
N GLU A 45 -15.20 -18.15 -3.03
CA GLU A 45 -16.13 -17.09 -3.47
C GLU A 45 -15.94 -16.63 -4.93
N ASN A 46 -14.82 -16.98 -5.58
CA ASN A 46 -14.55 -16.60 -6.97
C ASN A 46 -13.67 -17.65 -7.67
N PRO A 47 -14.25 -18.78 -8.08
CA PRO A 47 -13.49 -19.87 -8.69
C PRO A 47 -13.03 -19.43 -10.08
N LEU A 48 -11.79 -18.97 -10.20
CA LEU A 48 -11.16 -18.96 -11.51
C LEU A 48 -11.12 -20.41 -12.02
N PRO A 49 -11.48 -20.64 -13.30
CA PRO A 49 -11.24 -21.94 -13.90
C PRO A 49 -9.75 -22.24 -13.80
N PHE A 50 -9.39 -23.50 -13.57
CA PHE A 50 -7.99 -23.91 -13.61
C PHE A 50 -7.37 -23.47 -14.94
N PRO A 51 -6.04 -23.18 -14.96
CA PRO A 51 -5.36 -22.79 -16.18
C PRO A 51 -5.70 -23.80 -17.27
N ALA A 52 -6.18 -23.32 -18.42
CA ALA A 52 -6.40 -24.16 -19.58
C ALA A 52 -5.07 -24.29 -20.32
N LYS A 53 -4.77 -25.50 -20.79
CA LYS A 53 -3.61 -25.70 -21.65
C LYS A 53 -3.80 -24.85 -22.93
N PRO A 54 -2.84 -23.97 -23.29
CA PRO A 54 -2.89 -23.23 -24.54
C PRO A 54 -3.04 -24.16 -25.75
N THR A 55 -3.75 -23.67 -26.78
CA THR A 55 -3.99 -24.41 -28.02
C THR A 55 -2.87 -24.12 -29.01
N LEU A 56 -2.32 -25.16 -29.63
CA LEU A 56 -1.32 -25.00 -30.67
C LEU A 56 -1.95 -24.29 -31.89
N PRO A 57 -1.35 -23.21 -32.41
CA PRO A 57 -1.82 -22.57 -33.64
C PRO A 57 -1.85 -23.53 -34.83
N GLU A 58 -2.83 -23.37 -35.72
CA GLU A 58 -2.90 -24.19 -36.94
C GLU A 58 -1.91 -23.69 -38.00
N LEU A 59 -1.24 -24.63 -38.67
CA LEU A 59 -0.34 -24.30 -39.77
C LEU A 59 -1.15 -23.89 -41.02
N PRO A 60 -0.75 -22.82 -41.74
CA PRO A 60 -1.41 -22.40 -42.97
C PRO A 60 -1.39 -23.50 -44.04
N LYS A 61 -2.55 -23.77 -44.65
CA LYS A 61 -2.71 -24.87 -45.62
C LYS A 61 -2.64 -24.35 -47.05
N LEU A 62 -1.75 -24.92 -47.86
CA LEU A 62 -1.56 -24.50 -49.26
C LEU A 62 -2.86 -24.57 -50.10
N SER A 63 -3.77 -25.48 -49.77
CA SER A 63 -5.08 -25.64 -50.41
C SER A 63 -6.01 -24.43 -50.28
N GLU A 64 -5.75 -23.54 -49.32
CA GLU A 64 -6.60 -22.36 -49.05
C GLU A 64 -6.22 -21.15 -49.94
N TYR A 65 -5.15 -21.27 -50.74
CA TYR A 65 -4.63 -20.17 -51.56
C TYR A 65 -4.77 -20.42 -53.06
N PRO A 66 -4.89 -19.36 -53.89
CA PRO A 66 -5.05 -19.51 -55.33
C PRO A 66 -3.77 -20.08 -55.99
N VAL A 67 -3.94 -21.17 -56.73
CA VAL A 67 -2.89 -21.89 -57.47
C VAL A 67 -2.48 -21.20 -58.79
N ALA A 68 -1.30 -21.55 -59.32
CA ALA A 68 -0.82 -21.06 -60.62
C ALA A 68 -1.60 -21.69 -61.80
N ARG A 69 -1.54 -21.06 -62.98
CA ARG A 69 -2.20 -21.61 -64.19
C ARG A 69 -1.65 -22.99 -64.53
N GLY A 70 -2.54 -23.96 -64.72
CA GLY A 70 -2.19 -25.34 -65.07
C GLY A 70 -1.87 -26.25 -63.88
N VAL A 71 -2.04 -25.76 -62.65
CA VAL A 71 -1.92 -26.54 -61.41
C VAL A 71 -3.33 -26.79 -60.87
N GLU A 72 -3.67 -28.04 -60.56
CA GLU A 72 -4.95 -28.39 -59.93
C GLU A 72 -4.90 -28.25 -58.40
N GLU A 73 -3.82 -28.73 -57.78
CA GLU A 73 -3.61 -28.66 -56.32
C GLU A 73 -2.14 -28.34 -56.02
N ALA A 74 -1.90 -27.36 -55.14
CA ALA A 74 -0.55 -26.95 -54.78
C ALA A 74 0.00 -27.80 -53.63
N THR A 75 1.15 -28.43 -53.87
CA THR A 75 1.93 -29.17 -52.86
C THR A 75 3.12 -28.37 -52.34
N ARG A 76 3.49 -27.29 -53.05
CA ARG A 76 4.61 -26.42 -52.70
C ARG A 76 4.23 -24.95 -52.87
N PRO A 77 4.80 -24.03 -52.07
CA PRO A 77 4.51 -22.58 -52.20
C PRO A 77 4.78 -22.02 -53.60
N SER A 78 5.75 -22.56 -54.34
CA SER A 78 6.07 -22.13 -55.71
C SER A 78 4.94 -22.37 -56.72
N GLU A 79 4.05 -23.33 -56.43
CA GLU A 79 2.91 -23.71 -57.29
C GLU A 79 1.67 -22.83 -57.06
N LEU A 80 1.71 -21.95 -56.05
CA LEU A 80 0.71 -20.91 -55.85
C LEU A 80 0.87 -19.79 -56.89
N SER A 81 -0.23 -19.10 -57.19
CA SER A 81 -0.19 -17.85 -57.97
C SER A 81 0.63 -16.77 -57.25
N ALA A 82 1.02 -15.69 -57.93
CA ALA A 82 1.73 -14.59 -57.29
C ALA A 82 0.96 -14.00 -56.09
N ARG A 83 -0.38 -13.91 -56.20
CA ARG A 83 -1.26 -13.48 -55.10
C ARG A 83 -1.32 -14.52 -53.98
N GLY A 84 -1.45 -15.81 -54.32
CA GLY A 84 -1.47 -16.89 -53.34
C GLY A 84 -0.17 -17.00 -52.55
N ARG A 85 0.98 -16.82 -53.21
CA ARG A 85 2.29 -16.77 -52.54
C ARG A 85 2.40 -15.62 -51.55
N ALA A 86 1.94 -14.43 -51.93
CA ALA A 86 1.97 -13.27 -51.04
C ALA A 86 1.10 -13.49 -49.79
N ALA A 87 -0.13 -13.97 -49.96
CA ALA A 87 -1.03 -14.26 -48.85
C ALA A 87 -0.52 -15.41 -47.95
N PHE A 88 -0.02 -16.49 -48.54
CA PHE A 88 0.60 -17.59 -47.79
C PHE A 88 1.81 -17.12 -46.99
N GLN A 89 2.66 -16.25 -47.55
CA GLN A 89 3.81 -15.72 -46.83
C GLN A 89 3.38 -14.84 -45.65
N GLU A 90 2.40 -13.97 -45.83
CA GLU A 90 1.87 -13.10 -44.78
C GLU A 90 1.29 -13.94 -43.62
N GLU A 91 0.49 -14.96 -43.93
CA GLU A 91 -0.09 -15.84 -42.92
C GLU A 91 0.95 -16.75 -42.26
N LEU A 92 2.00 -17.15 -43.00
CA LEU A 92 3.14 -17.88 -42.43
C LEU A 92 3.93 -17.01 -41.44
N GLU A 93 4.10 -15.71 -41.70
CA GLU A 93 4.69 -14.80 -40.71
C GLU A 93 3.76 -14.63 -39.50
N HIS A 94 2.45 -14.45 -39.70
CA HIS A 94 1.49 -14.39 -38.60
C HIS A 94 1.49 -15.66 -37.74
N TYR A 95 1.56 -16.85 -38.37
CA TYR A 95 1.68 -18.13 -37.69
C TYR A 95 2.94 -18.22 -36.82
N LYS A 96 4.08 -17.71 -37.28
CA LYS A 96 5.32 -17.66 -36.47
C LYS A 96 5.15 -16.78 -35.24
N ASP A 97 4.49 -15.63 -35.38
CA ASP A 97 4.19 -14.74 -34.25
C ASP A 97 3.27 -15.46 -33.23
N LEU A 98 2.23 -16.16 -33.72
CA LEU A 98 1.34 -16.95 -32.89
C LEU A 98 2.07 -18.11 -32.19
N LEU A 99 3.03 -18.76 -32.85
CA LEU A 99 3.87 -19.79 -32.22
C LEU A 99 4.73 -19.22 -31.10
N GLN A 100 5.31 -18.04 -31.28
CA GLN A 100 6.08 -17.38 -30.24
C GLN A 100 5.21 -17.06 -29.02
N ILE A 101 4.00 -16.56 -29.23
CA ILE A 101 3.02 -16.35 -28.16
C ILE A 101 2.69 -17.67 -27.46
N TYR A 102 2.40 -18.72 -28.23
CA TYR A 102 2.10 -20.05 -27.72
C TYR A 102 3.23 -20.62 -26.85
N GLU A 103 4.49 -20.46 -27.27
CA GLU A 103 5.67 -20.91 -26.50
C GLU A 103 5.75 -20.23 -25.13
N VAL A 104 5.52 -18.91 -25.08
CA VAL A 104 5.48 -18.16 -23.81
C VAL A 104 4.30 -18.61 -22.94
N GLU A 105 3.13 -18.79 -23.54
CA GLU A 105 1.93 -19.20 -22.82
C GLU A 105 2.02 -20.62 -22.27
N ILE A 106 2.59 -21.58 -23.02
CA ILE A 106 2.73 -22.97 -22.57
C ILE A 106 3.76 -23.09 -21.46
N GLU A 107 4.83 -22.29 -21.50
CA GLU A 107 5.82 -22.19 -20.42
C GLU A 107 5.18 -21.62 -19.15
N LYS A 108 4.45 -20.50 -19.27
CA LYS A 108 3.71 -19.89 -18.16
C LYS A 108 2.70 -20.88 -17.57
N TYR A 109 1.94 -21.57 -18.41
CA TYR A 109 1.02 -22.63 -17.99
C TYR A 109 1.74 -23.73 -17.19
N GLY A 110 2.93 -24.16 -17.63
CA GLY A 110 3.76 -25.13 -16.92
C GLY A 110 4.14 -24.66 -15.51
N PHE A 111 4.61 -23.43 -15.38
CA PHE A 111 4.94 -22.82 -14.09
C PHE A 111 3.73 -22.71 -13.16
N GLU A 112 2.57 -22.29 -13.68
CA GLU A 112 1.33 -22.22 -12.91
C GLU A 112 0.90 -23.60 -12.40
N GLN A 113 0.96 -24.64 -13.24
CA GLN A 113 0.64 -26.02 -12.83
C GLN A 113 1.57 -26.54 -11.73
N ASP A 114 2.87 -26.23 -11.83
CA ASP A 114 3.88 -26.60 -10.83
C ASP A 114 3.63 -25.90 -9.49
N ASN A 115 3.33 -24.60 -9.52
CA ASN A 115 2.95 -23.82 -8.35
C ASN A 115 1.69 -24.36 -7.67
N ILE A 116 0.65 -24.68 -8.46
CA ILE A 116 -0.58 -25.32 -7.97
C ILE A 116 -0.26 -26.68 -7.33
N ARG A 117 0.63 -27.48 -7.94
CA ARG A 117 1.07 -28.77 -7.40
C ARG A 117 1.76 -28.60 -6.05
N HIS A 118 2.65 -27.62 -5.90
CA HIS A 118 3.34 -27.33 -4.63
C HIS A 118 2.37 -26.99 -3.50
N VAL A 119 1.42 -26.08 -3.76
CA VAL A 119 0.40 -25.71 -2.77
C VAL A 119 -0.54 -26.88 -2.46
N THR A 120 -0.87 -27.70 -3.46
CA THR A 120 -1.67 -28.92 -3.26
C THR A 120 -0.93 -29.94 -2.38
N GLN A 121 0.36 -30.16 -2.61
CA GLN A 121 1.20 -31.04 -1.78
C GLN A 121 1.30 -30.53 -0.34
N PHE A 122 1.34 -29.21 -0.13
CA PHE A 122 1.28 -28.64 1.20
C PHE A 122 -0.01 -29.05 1.92
N ILE A 123 -1.18 -28.94 1.28
CA ILE A 123 -2.46 -29.39 1.87
C ILE A 123 -2.38 -30.88 2.24
N TYR A 124 -1.94 -31.74 1.31
CA TYR A 124 -1.84 -33.19 1.57
C TYR A 124 -0.81 -33.59 2.63
N SER A 125 0.18 -32.74 2.94
CA SER A 125 1.18 -33.04 3.98
C SER A 125 0.85 -32.43 5.33
N THR A 126 -0.08 -31.47 5.38
CA THR A 126 -0.36 -30.66 6.57
C THR A 126 -1.81 -30.72 7.04
N VAL A 127 -2.67 -31.49 6.38
CA VAL A 127 -4.04 -31.77 6.85
C VAL A 127 -4.08 -33.16 7.47
N ALA A 128 -4.77 -33.35 8.60
CA ALA A 128 -4.89 -34.65 9.23
C ALA A 128 -5.58 -35.68 8.31
N PRO A 129 -5.21 -36.98 8.36
CA PRO A 129 -5.72 -37.99 7.42
C PRO A 129 -7.25 -38.07 7.33
N HIS A 130 -7.96 -37.96 8.46
CA HIS A 130 -9.43 -38.01 8.47
C HIS A 130 -10.06 -36.85 7.69
N LEU A 131 -9.53 -35.63 7.83
CA LEU A 131 -9.95 -34.44 7.08
C LEU A 131 -9.59 -34.57 5.59
N GLN A 132 -8.45 -35.19 5.25
CA GLN A 132 -8.10 -35.41 3.84
C GLN A 132 -9.13 -36.32 3.15
N HIS A 133 -9.53 -37.40 3.82
CA HIS A 133 -10.48 -38.37 3.28
C HIS A 133 -11.89 -37.78 3.10
N THR A 134 -12.31 -36.89 3.99
CA THR A 134 -13.64 -36.27 3.93
C THR A 134 -13.66 -35.03 3.03
N CYS A 135 -12.69 -34.13 3.17
CA CYS A 135 -12.70 -32.78 2.58
C CYS A 135 -11.92 -32.63 1.27
N CYS A 136 -10.86 -33.41 1.05
CA CYS A 136 -9.89 -33.22 -0.06
C CYS A 136 -10.04 -34.29 -1.16
N ARG A 137 -11.25 -34.49 -1.68
CA ARG A 137 -11.50 -35.55 -2.68
C ARG A 137 -10.95 -35.17 -4.05
N ALA A 138 -10.27 -36.11 -4.70
CA ALA A 138 -9.65 -35.91 -6.02
C ALA A 138 -10.65 -35.53 -7.14
N LYS A 139 -11.93 -35.92 -7.01
CA LYS A 139 -12.99 -35.58 -7.98
C LYS A 139 -13.61 -34.19 -7.75
N GLN A 140 -13.34 -33.57 -6.61
CA GLN A 140 -13.88 -32.25 -6.30
C GLN A 140 -12.91 -31.15 -6.75
N PRO A 141 -13.43 -30.00 -7.21
CA PRO A 141 -12.61 -28.81 -7.42
C PRO A 141 -11.84 -28.46 -6.14
N ARG A 142 -10.56 -28.09 -6.27
CA ARG A 142 -9.73 -27.77 -5.09
C ARG A 142 -10.25 -26.56 -4.30
N GLN A 143 -11.01 -25.67 -4.96
CA GLN A 143 -11.75 -24.58 -4.32
C GLN A 143 -12.68 -25.09 -3.21
N GLN A 144 -13.28 -26.26 -3.40
CA GLN A 144 -14.19 -26.85 -2.41
C GLN A 144 -13.43 -27.45 -1.22
N TRP A 145 -12.15 -27.79 -1.37
CA TRP A 145 -11.39 -28.40 -0.28
C TRP A 145 -11.27 -27.45 0.91
N LEU A 146 -10.98 -26.17 0.67
CA LEU A 146 -10.85 -25.18 1.73
C LEU A 146 -12.18 -24.95 2.46
N ALA A 147 -13.28 -24.83 1.71
CA ALA A 147 -14.62 -24.69 2.29
C ALA A 147 -15.00 -25.92 3.14
N ASN A 148 -14.75 -27.12 2.62
CA ASN A 148 -15.01 -28.37 3.33
C ASN A 148 -14.16 -28.48 4.59
N LEU A 149 -12.87 -28.11 4.54
CA LEU A 149 -11.98 -28.13 5.71
C LEU A 149 -12.46 -27.15 6.78
N LYS A 150 -12.87 -25.94 6.37
CA LYS A 150 -13.41 -24.92 7.27
C LYS A 150 -14.65 -25.43 8.02
N LEU A 151 -15.59 -26.02 7.28
CA LEU A 151 -16.80 -26.60 7.83
C LEU A 151 -16.52 -27.79 8.77
N GLU A 152 -15.66 -28.73 8.34
CA GLU A 152 -15.39 -29.96 9.10
C GLU A 152 -14.64 -29.67 10.42
N VAL A 153 -13.75 -28.68 10.44
CA VAL A 153 -13.06 -28.28 11.68
C VAL A 153 -13.89 -27.37 12.59
N GLY A 154 -15.15 -27.07 12.21
CA GLY A 154 -16.09 -26.32 13.04
C GLY A 154 -15.81 -24.81 13.07
N ILE A 155 -15.27 -24.25 11.99
CA ILE A 155 -15.13 -22.80 11.86
C ILE A 155 -16.47 -22.25 11.35
N ASP A 156 -17.27 -21.78 12.30
CA ASP A 156 -18.51 -21.08 12.01
C ASP A 156 -18.21 -19.73 11.33
N ASP A 157 -18.53 -19.65 10.03
CA ASP A 157 -18.40 -18.44 9.20
C ASP A 157 -18.89 -17.15 9.87
N PRO A 158 -20.01 -17.12 10.63
CA PRO A 158 -20.49 -15.90 11.26
C PRO A 158 -19.48 -15.30 12.25
N ILE A 159 -18.84 -16.13 13.09
CA ILE A 159 -17.96 -15.63 14.17
C ILE A 159 -16.66 -15.06 13.59
N GLU A 160 -16.07 -15.74 12.61
CA GLU A 160 -14.83 -15.25 11.98
C GLU A 160 -15.10 -14.09 11.01
N GLN A 161 -16.24 -14.08 10.31
CA GLN A 161 -16.67 -12.95 9.49
C GLN A 161 -16.99 -11.71 10.34
N ASP A 162 -17.68 -11.89 11.48
CA ASP A 162 -17.96 -10.81 12.43
C ASP A 162 -16.64 -10.24 12.99
N ARG A 163 -15.68 -11.10 13.35
CA ARG A 163 -14.34 -10.66 13.81
C ARG A 163 -13.56 -9.93 12.73
N GLU A 164 -13.65 -10.36 11.48
CA GLU A 164 -12.99 -9.70 10.35
C GLU A 164 -13.63 -8.34 10.03
N ILE A 165 -14.97 -8.25 10.08
CA ILE A 165 -15.71 -6.99 9.96
C ILE A 165 -15.37 -6.03 11.11
N GLU A 166 -15.35 -6.52 12.35
CA GLU A 166 -14.96 -5.74 13.53
C GLU A 166 -13.52 -5.23 13.41
N LEU A 167 -12.59 -6.08 12.98
CA LEU A 167 -11.19 -5.71 12.77
C LEU A 167 -11.06 -4.68 11.63
N GLU A 168 -11.74 -4.88 10.51
CA GLU A 168 -11.78 -3.91 9.42
C GLU A 168 -12.35 -2.58 9.87
N HIS A 169 -13.42 -2.59 10.65
CA HIS A 169 -14.04 -1.37 11.18
C HIS A 169 -13.11 -0.65 12.16
N ALA A 170 -12.44 -1.38 13.05
CA ALA A 170 -11.43 -0.84 13.95
C ALA A 170 -10.24 -0.23 13.18
N LEU A 171 -9.75 -0.90 12.13
CA LEU A 171 -8.69 -0.37 11.26
C LEU A 171 -9.14 0.86 10.48
N LYS A 172 -10.39 0.89 9.99
CA LYS A 172 -10.97 2.07 9.33
C LYS A 172 -11.11 3.24 10.30
N LEU A 173 -11.48 2.98 11.55
CA LEU A 173 -11.58 3.97 12.61
C LEU A 173 -10.21 4.54 12.97
N ASP A 174 -9.21 3.68 13.20
CA ASP A 174 -7.84 4.11 13.50
C ASP A 174 -7.25 4.99 12.39
N ARG A 175 -7.43 4.58 11.13
CA ARG A 175 -7.07 5.42 9.97
C ARG A 175 -7.86 6.73 9.91
N ALA A 176 -9.12 6.75 10.33
CA ALA A 176 -9.92 7.97 10.38
C ALA A 176 -9.44 8.92 11.49
N VAL A 177 -9.08 8.39 12.65
CA VAL A 177 -8.51 9.15 13.78
C VAL A 177 -7.18 9.77 13.37
N GLU A 178 -6.28 8.99 12.75
CA GLU A 178 -4.99 9.53 12.30
C GLU A 178 -5.16 10.60 11.21
N ARG A 179 -6.08 10.41 10.27
CA ARG A 179 -6.42 11.45 9.27
C ARG A 179 -6.96 12.72 9.91
N ALA A 180 -7.82 12.61 10.92
CA ALA A 180 -8.36 13.77 11.64
C ALA A 180 -7.25 14.52 12.38
N ARG A 181 -6.31 13.80 12.99
CA ARG A 181 -5.13 14.37 13.66
C ARG A 181 -4.25 15.14 12.67
N VAL A 182 -3.92 14.55 11.53
CA VAL A 182 -3.12 15.21 10.48
C VAL A 182 -3.83 16.46 9.96
N LEU A 183 -5.14 16.38 9.73
CA LEU A 183 -5.92 17.52 9.28
C LEU A 183 -5.91 18.68 10.29
N GLU A 184 -6.01 18.39 11.59
CA GLU A 184 -5.94 19.42 12.62
C GLU A 184 -4.53 20.01 12.72
N GLN A 185 -3.48 19.19 12.62
CA GLN A 185 -2.09 19.67 12.55
C GLN A 185 -1.88 20.62 11.36
N ASP A 186 -2.42 20.30 10.19
CA ASP A 186 -2.33 21.16 9.00
C ASP A 186 -3.11 22.48 9.17
N ARG A 187 -4.28 22.45 9.82
CA ARG A 187 -5.04 23.66 10.16
C ARG A 187 -4.27 24.56 11.12
N SER A 188 -3.71 24.00 12.19
CA SER A 188 -2.89 24.75 13.14
C SER A 188 -1.62 25.30 12.49
N ARG A 189 -0.97 24.54 11.60
CA ARG A 189 0.15 25.02 10.78
C ARG A 189 -0.26 26.20 9.89
N ALA A 190 -1.44 26.14 9.27
CA ALA A 190 -1.93 27.23 8.42
C ALA A 190 -2.18 28.51 9.24
N ARG A 191 -2.79 28.39 10.43
CA ARG A 191 -2.99 29.51 11.36
C ARG A 191 -1.66 30.12 11.82
N TYR A 192 -0.70 29.28 12.20
CA TYR A 192 0.64 29.71 12.59
C TYR A 192 1.35 30.49 11.48
N ARG A 193 1.38 29.95 10.25
CA ARG A 193 1.96 30.66 9.10
C ARG A 193 1.22 31.95 8.76
N ALA A 194 -0.09 32.00 8.95
CA ALA A 194 -0.86 33.22 8.73
C ALA A 194 -0.53 34.31 9.76
N ALA A 195 -0.25 33.95 11.01
CA ALA A 195 0.17 34.87 12.06
C ALA A 195 1.61 35.37 11.88
N LEU A 196 2.47 34.60 11.21
CA LEU A 196 3.85 34.98 10.85
C LEU A 196 3.97 36.03 9.72
N LYS A 197 2.86 36.59 9.25
CA LYS A 197 2.91 37.69 8.28
C LYS A 197 3.72 38.85 8.84
N PRO A 198 4.61 39.48 8.05
CA PRO A 198 5.44 40.59 8.52
C PRO A 198 4.59 41.69 9.14
N MET A 199 5.02 42.15 10.31
CA MET A 199 4.34 43.21 11.03
C MET A 199 4.42 44.50 10.20
N ARG A 200 3.25 45.10 9.92
CA ARG A 200 3.15 46.23 8.97
C ARG A 200 3.47 47.59 9.57
N GLY A 201 3.47 47.70 10.90
CA GLY A 201 3.80 48.95 11.58
C GLY A 201 3.58 48.88 13.09
N PRO A 202 4.11 49.86 13.84
CA PRO A 202 4.14 49.82 15.30
C PRO A 202 2.80 50.12 15.96
N LYS A 203 1.74 50.51 15.24
CA LYS A 203 0.42 50.82 15.84
C LYS A 203 -0.36 49.57 16.24
N ALA A 204 -0.19 48.48 15.49
CA ALA A 204 -0.95 47.23 15.67
C ALA A 204 -0.12 46.13 16.36
N TRP A 205 0.98 46.49 17.02
CA TRP A 205 1.93 45.52 17.55
C TRP A 205 1.32 44.58 18.59
N ASN A 206 0.43 45.09 19.44
CA ASN A 206 -0.19 44.31 20.52
C ASN A 206 -1.19 43.27 19.96
N THR A 207 -1.99 43.67 18.95
CA THR A 207 -2.89 42.76 18.23
C THR A 207 -2.10 41.69 17.49
N TRP A 208 -1.05 42.09 16.75
CA TRP A 208 -0.18 41.16 16.04
C TRP A 208 0.49 40.14 16.98
N LEU A 209 1.02 40.60 18.11
CA LEU A 209 1.66 39.73 19.10
C LEU A 209 0.67 38.74 19.71
N SER A 210 -0.55 39.18 20.00
CA SER A 210 -1.61 38.32 20.55
C SER A 210 -2.05 37.23 19.56
N GLU A 211 -2.23 37.59 18.28
CA GLU A 211 -2.56 36.63 17.20
C GLU A 211 -1.46 35.57 17.03
N TYR A 212 -0.20 35.98 17.12
CA TYR A 212 0.93 35.06 17.06
C TYR A 212 1.06 34.19 18.33
N GLU A 213 0.79 34.72 19.53
CA GLU A 213 0.73 33.94 20.78
C GLU A 213 -0.29 32.80 20.69
N GLU A 214 -1.51 33.12 20.29
CA GLU A 214 -2.59 32.14 20.13
C GLU A 214 -2.25 31.09 19.08
N ALA A 215 -1.83 31.52 17.88
CA ALA A 215 -1.52 30.61 16.79
C ALA A 215 -0.29 29.71 17.07
N SER A 216 0.73 30.25 17.76
CA SER A 216 1.90 29.45 18.15
C SER A 216 1.57 28.46 19.27
N HIS A 217 0.69 28.81 20.20
CA HIS A 217 0.20 27.90 21.24
C HIS A 217 -0.59 26.74 20.62
N ASP A 218 -1.57 27.04 19.75
CA ASP A 218 -2.36 26.05 19.01
C ASP A 218 -1.48 25.10 18.19
N ALA A 219 -0.49 25.64 17.48
CA ALA A 219 0.46 24.85 16.69
C ALA A 219 1.37 23.96 17.56
N THR A 220 1.75 24.41 18.75
CA THR A 220 2.52 23.59 19.70
C THR A 220 1.66 22.45 20.25
N ALA A 221 0.42 22.74 20.65
CA ALA A 221 -0.51 21.75 21.17
C ALA A 221 -0.81 20.64 20.15
N ASN A 222 -0.85 21.00 18.86
CA ASN A 222 -1.04 20.08 17.74
C ASN A 222 0.26 19.52 17.15
N CYS A 223 1.41 19.67 17.85
CA CYS A 223 2.71 19.11 17.46
C CYS A 223 3.19 19.54 16.05
N VAL A 224 2.93 20.78 15.64
CA VAL A 224 3.47 21.35 14.40
C VAL A 224 4.98 21.58 14.57
N LEU A 225 5.79 20.89 13.76
CA LEU A 225 7.26 20.88 13.86
C LEU A 225 7.86 22.30 13.91
N GLU A 226 7.38 23.18 13.04
CA GLU A 226 7.88 24.56 12.93
C GLU A 226 7.63 25.41 14.19
N ALA A 227 6.60 25.08 14.98
CA ALA A 227 6.27 25.77 16.23
C ALA A 227 6.88 25.09 17.46
N THR A 228 7.24 23.80 17.37
CA THR A 228 7.89 23.04 18.44
C THR A 228 9.42 23.20 18.46
N ASP A 229 10.04 23.45 17.30
CA ASP A 229 11.48 23.75 17.23
C ASP A 229 11.72 25.22 17.64
N ILE A 230 12.41 25.40 18.77
CA ILE A 230 12.72 26.70 19.34
C ILE A 230 13.53 27.57 18.37
N ASN A 231 14.44 26.99 17.58
CA ASN A 231 15.26 27.75 16.65
C ASN A 231 14.45 28.22 15.44
N ALA A 232 13.65 27.32 14.84
CA ALA A 232 12.80 27.66 13.71
C ALA A 232 11.77 28.73 14.10
N MET A 233 11.15 28.59 15.27
CA MET A 233 10.18 29.53 15.82
C MET A 233 10.80 30.92 16.06
N HIS A 234 12.00 30.98 16.62
CA HIS A 234 12.71 32.26 16.79
C HIS A 234 13.02 32.94 15.46
N ASP A 235 13.51 32.18 14.48
CA ASP A 235 13.88 32.72 13.18
C ASP A 235 12.64 33.22 12.41
N ASP A 236 11.52 32.52 12.52
CA ASP A 236 10.23 32.94 12.02
C ASP A 236 9.76 34.25 12.68
N PHE A 237 9.81 34.33 14.01
CA PHE A 237 9.40 35.52 14.76
C PHE A 237 10.26 36.75 14.43
N ILE A 238 11.58 36.57 14.41
CA ILE A 238 12.55 37.62 14.08
C ILE A 238 12.27 38.16 12.67
N ARG A 239 12.09 37.28 11.68
CA ARG A 239 11.75 37.68 10.31
C ARG A 239 10.47 38.50 10.25
N ALA A 240 9.47 38.15 11.05
CA ALA A 240 8.18 38.84 11.04
C ALA A 240 8.25 40.25 11.66
N VAL A 241 9.10 40.48 12.67
CA VAL A 241 9.17 41.78 13.38
C VAL A 241 10.30 42.70 12.91
N ASN A 242 11.28 42.19 12.16
CA ASN A 242 12.51 42.91 11.78
C ASN A 242 12.26 44.28 11.13
N ASN A 243 11.24 44.38 10.27
CA ASN A 243 10.93 45.63 9.57
C ASN A 243 10.44 46.76 10.48
N VAL A 244 9.95 46.44 11.68
CA VAL A 244 9.41 47.43 12.62
C VAL A 244 10.30 47.62 13.84
N ALA A 245 10.98 46.56 14.28
CA ALA A 245 11.77 46.56 15.51
C ALA A 245 13.18 45.98 15.28
N SER A 246 13.88 46.42 14.23
CA SER A 246 15.24 45.96 13.90
C SER A 246 16.23 46.13 15.07
N VAL A 247 16.15 47.24 15.79
CA VAL A 247 16.99 47.50 16.98
C VAL A 247 16.77 46.45 18.07
N TRP A 248 15.53 46.00 18.26
CA TRP A 248 15.25 44.90 19.19
C TRP A 248 15.79 43.58 18.69
N VAL A 249 15.64 43.28 17.39
CA VAL A 249 16.16 42.06 16.76
C VAL A 249 17.67 41.93 17.00
N ASP A 250 18.43 43.00 16.79
CA ASP A 250 19.89 42.99 16.99
C ASP A 250 20.25 42.69 18.46
N VAL A 251 19.58 43.34 19.41
CA VAL A 251 19.79 43.12 20.84
C VAL A 251 19.37 41.71 21.26
N PHE A 252 18.27 41.19 20.72
CA PHE A 252 17.78 39.86 21.00
C PHE A 252 18.73 38.78 20.46
N LEU A 253 19.23 38.94 19.23
CA LEU A 253 20.20 38.01 18.63
C LEU A 253 21.51 37.97 19.42
N GLN A 254 22.02 39.12 19.88
CA GLN A 254 23.21 39.18 20.75
C GLN A 254 22.99 38.46 22.09
N ARG A 255 21.79 38.56 22.67
CA ARG A 255 21.44 37.85 23.91
C ARG A 255 21.25 36.35 23.69
N ARG A 256 20.62 35.95 22.59
CA ARG A 256 20.41 34.55 22.20
C ARG A 256 21.73 33.82 21.98
N TRP A 257 22.75 34.47 21.42
CA TRP A 257 24.10 33.90 21.28
C TRP A 257 24.68 33.45 22.64
N ASN A 258 24.36 34.20 23.70
CA ASN A 258 24.84 33.91 25.05
C ASN A 258 23.88 32.99 25.85
N ASN A 259 22.66 32.74 25.36
CA ASN A 259 21.68 31.86 25.99
C ASN A 259 20.79 31.17 24.92
N PRO A 260 21.23 30.02 24.38
CA PRO A 260 20.55 29.34 23.28
C PRO A 260 19.20 28.72 23.70
N ASP A 261 18.99 28.43 24.98
CA ASP A 261 17.75 27.83 25.52
C ASP A 261 16.67 28.87 25.84
N THR A 262 16.71 30.02 25.17
CA THR A 262 15.69 31.06 25.33
C THR A 262 14.33 30.48 24.94
N THR A 263 13.40 30.40 25.89
CA THR A 263 12.06 29.87 25.61
C THR A 263 11.22 30.87 24.85
N ARG A 264 10.19 30.38 24.13
CA ARG A 264 9.16 31.22 23.48
C ARG A 264 8.70 32.36 24.36
N ARG A 265 8.29 32.03 25.60
CA ARG A 265 7.76 33.01 26.57
C ARG A 265 8.74 34.16 26.81
N VAL A 266 10.02 33.85 27.01
CA VAL A 266 11.07 34.85 27.25
C VAL A 266 11.29 35.76 26.03
N MET A 267 11.26 35.20 24.82
CA MET A 267 11.31 36.00 23.59
C MET A 267 10.15 37.00 23.52
N MET A 268 8.92 36.52 23.77
CA MET A 268 7.70 37.31 23.64
C MET A 268 7.61 38.40 24.70
N ASP A 269 7.94 38.08 25.95
CA ASP A 269 7.98 39.05 27.05
C ASP A 269 9.02 40.14 26.80
N SER A 270 10.18 39.78 26.23
CA SER A 270 11.22 40.74 25.87
C SER A 270 10.79 41.66 24.72
N PHE A 271 10.12 41.13 23.71
CA PHE A 271 9.58 41.92 22.60
C PHE A 271 8.49 42.87 23.07
N ARG A 272 7.52 42.35 23.86
CA ARG A 272 6.45 43.13 24.48
C ARG A 272 7.00 44.31 25.27
N SER A 273 7.97 44.04 26.16
CA SER A 273 8.63 45.08 26.97
C SER A 273 9.29 46.16 26.10
N HIS A 274 9.95 45.77 25.00
CA HIS A 274 10.56 46.73 24.08
C HIS A 274 9.53 47.60 23.35
N MET A 275 8.43 47.00 22.89
CA MET A 275 7.38 47.71 22.19
C MET A 275 6.63 48.69 23.11
N GLU A 276 6.39 48.29 24.36
CA GLU A 276 5.79 49.15 25.38
C GLU A 276 6.67 50.36 25.70
N MET A 277 7.99 50.17 25.84
CA MET A 277 8.91 51.28 26.15
C MET A 277 9.06 52.28 24.99
N ASN A 278 9.09 51.80 23.74
CA ASN A 278 9.43 52.64 22.58
C ASN A 278 8.21 53.16 21.81
N TYR A 279 7.06 52.49 21.92
CA TYR A 279 5.87 52.78 21.10
C TYR A 279 4.59 52.99 21.93
N HIS A 280 4.70 53.22 23.24
CA HIS A 280 3.57 53.47 24.18
C HIS A 280 2.55 54.52 23.69
N ARG A 281 2.98 55.52 22.91
CA ARG A 281 2.11 56.61 22.43
C ARG A 281 1.13 56.21 21.32
N TRP A 282 1.28 55.02 20.75
CA TRP A 282 0.53 54.57 19.57
C TRP A 282 -0.49 53.46 19.86
N SER A 283 -0.67 53.09 21.14
CA SER A 283 -1.56 52.03 21.61
C SER A 283 -2.89 52.54 22.21
N ARG A 284 -3.31 53.76 21.88
CA ARG A 284 -4.67 54.27 22.16
C ARG A 284 -5.45 54.42 20.86
#